data_AF-F5P400-F1
#
_entry.id   AF-F5P400-F1
#
_cell.length_a   1.000
_cell.length_b   1.000
_cell.length_c   1.000
_cell.angle_alpha   90.00
_cell.angle_beta   90.00
_cell.angle_gamma   90.00
#
_symmetry.space_group_name_H-M   'P 1'
#
loop_
_entity.id
_entity.type
_entity.pdbx_description
1 polymer ?
#
loop_
_entity_poly.entity_id
_entity_poly.type
_entity_poly.pdbx_seq_one_letter_code
_entity_poly.pdbx_strand_id
1 'polypeptide(L)'
;MSMIKSYAAKEAGGELEVYEYDPGELKPQDVEVQVDYCGICHSDLSMIDNEWGFSQYPLVAGHEVIGRVAVVTATPVLAVIRSTASKVRCRQL
;
A
#
# COMPACT_ATOMS: atom_id res chain seq x y z
N MET A 1 8.24 -0.33 -16.65
CA MET A 1 7.26 0.11 -15.65
C MET A 1 6.15 -0.91 -15.56
N SER A 2 5.87 -1.42 -14.37
CA SER A 2 4.77 -2.37 -14.13
C SER A 2 3.73 -1.73 -13.22
N MET A 3 2.46 -1.78 -13.64
CA MET A 3 1.33 -1.44 -12.79
C MET A 3 1.37 -2.25 -11.49
N ILE A 4 1.11 -1.59 -10.36
CA ILE A 4 0.98 -2.27 -9.06
C ILE A 4 -0.49 -2.61 -8.83
N LYS A 5 -0.77 -3.90 -8.63
CA LYS A 5 -2.06 -4.39 -8.14
C LYS A 5 -2.17 -4.14 -6.64
N SER A 6 -3.36 -3.75 -6.18
CA SER A 6 -3.69 -3.44 -4.81
C SER A 6 -5.17 -3.68 -4.52
N TYR A 7 -5.56 -3.54 -3.25
CA TYR A 7 -6.94 -3.41 -2.82
C TYR A 7 -7.13 -2.01 -2.26
N ALA A 8 -8.12 -1.28 -2.78
CA ALA A 8 -8.35 0.11 -2.42
C ALA A 8 -9.83 0.38 -2.11
N ALA A 9 -10.07 1.20 -1.10
CA ALA A 9 -11.38 1.82 -0.88
C ALA A 9 -11.55 2.95 -1.92
N LYS A 10 -12.74 3.06 -2.52
CA LYS A 10 -13.07 4.13 -3.49
C LYS A 10 -13.75 5.34 -2.85
N GLU A 11 -14.29 5.14 -1.67
CA GLU A 11 -15.00 6.14 -0.86
C GLU A 11 -14.87 5.80 0.62
N ALA A 12 -15.26 6.74 1.50
CA ALA A 12 -15.19 6.54 2.95
C ALA A 12 -16.12 5.41 3.40
N GLY A 13 -15.57 4.43 4.12
CA GLY A 13 -16.29 3.24 4.57
C GLY A 13 -16.63 2.25 3.46
N GLY A 14 -16.13 2.47 2.24
CA GLY A 14 -16.37 1.58 1.11
C GLY A 14 -15.61 0.25 1.23
N GLU A 15 -16.17 -0.79 0.62
CA GLU A 15 -15.48 -2.08 0.50
C GLU A 15 -14.18 -1.95 -0.32
N LEU A 16 -13.23 -2.85 -0.04
CA LEU A 16 -11.96 -2.89 -0.75
C LEU A 16 -12.09 -3.62 -2.09
N GLU A 17 -11.80 -2.91 -3.17
CA GLU A 17 -11.83 -3.45 -4.54
C GLU A 17 -10.44 -3.55 -5.14
N VAL A 18 -10.26 -4.47 -6.11
CA VAL A 18 -9.00 -4.55 -6.85
C VAL A 18 -8.75 -3.24 -7.59
N TYR A 19 -7.57 -2.68 -7.37
CA TYR A 19 -7.14 -1.41 -7.96
C TYR A 19 -5.72 -1.51 -8.46
N GLU A 20 -5.49 -1.04 -9.69
CA GLU A 20 -4.17 -0.93 -10.29
C GLU A 20 -3.76 0.54 -10.39
N TYR A 21 -2.52 0.84 -10.03
CA TYR A 21 -1.94 2.17 -10.18
C TYR A 21 -0.51 2.11 -10.70
N ASP A 22 -0.09 3.18 -11.37
CA ASP A 22 1.32 3.38 -11.74
C ASP A 22 2.03 4.12 -10.59
N PRO A 23 3.01 3.51 -9.92
CA PRO A 23 3.79 4.18 -8.88
C PRO A 23 4.73 5.25 -9.44
N GLY A 24 4.90 5.35 -10.76
CA GLY A 24 5.90 6.18 -11.40
C GLY A 24 7.32 5.69 -11.14
N GLU A 25 8.32 6.52 -11.46
CA GLU A 25 9.73 6.18 -11.28
C GLU A 25 10.10 6.04 -9.80
N LEU A 26 10.93 5.03 -9.51
CA LEU A 26 11.50 4.81 -8.18
C LEU A 26 12.48 5.95 -7.87
N LYS A 27 12.24 6.68 -6.78
CA LYS A 27 13.11 7.82 -6.41
C LYS A 27 14.42 7.31 -5.80
N PRO A 28 15.48 8.13 -5.78
CA PRO A 28 16.79 7.74 -5.25
C PRO A 28 16.83 7.28 -3.79
N GLN A 29 15.77 7.48 -3.02
CA GLN A 29 15.63 7.07 -1.62
C GLN A 29 14.51 6.04 -1.42
N ASP A 30 13.92 5.53 -2.49
CA ASP A 30 12.83 4.57 -2.40
C ASP A 30 13.37 3.14 -2.52
N VAL A 31 12.67 2.22 -1.86
CA VAL A 31 12.87 0.78 -1.99
C VAL A 31 11.55 0.15 -2.38
N GLU A 32 11.55 -0.63 -3.47
CA GLU A 32 10.38 -1.42 -3.84
C GLU A 32 10.42 -2.77 -3.12
N VAL A 33 9.31 -3.11 -2.46
CA VAL A 33 9.14 -4.31 -1.67
C VAL A 33 8.06 -5.19 -2.28
N GLN A 34 8.40 -6.45 -2.50
CA GLN A 34 7.42 -7.49 -2.76
C GLN A 34 6.77 -7.91 -1.45
N VAL A 35 5.47 -7.62 -1.30
CA VAL A 35 4.72 -7.97 -0.09
C VAL A 35 4.48 -9.47 -0.03
N ASP A 36 4.91 -10.08 1.07
CA ASP A 36 4.57 -11.46 1.40
C ASP A 36 3.38 -11.49 2.39
N TYR A 37 3.38 -10.59 3.39
CA TYR A 37 2.31 -10.43 4.39
C TYR A 37 2.10 -8.96 4.76
N CYS A 38 0.88 -8.60 5.18
CA CYS A 38 0.58 -7.29 5.79
C CYS A 38 -0.42 -7.52 6.93
N GLY A 39 -0.13 -6.99 8.12
CA GLY A 39 -1.07 -6.97 9.24
C GLY A 39 -2.25 -6.02 8.99
N ILE A 40 -3.28 -6.14 9.83
CA ILE A 40 -4.43 -5.24 9.84
C ILE A 40 -4.54 -4.65 11.24
N CYS A 41 -4.55 -3.32 11.31
CA CYS A 41 -4.72 -2.57 12.54
C CYS A 41 -5.99 -1.70 12.48
N HIS A 42 -6.46 -1.22 13.64
CA HIS A 42 -7.58 -0.29 13.69
C HIS A 42 -7.31 1.01 12.92
N SER A 43 -6.06 1.46 12.85
CA SER A 43 -5.68 2.63 12.05
C SER A 43 -5.93 2.43 10.55
N ASP A 44 -5.91 1.19 10.03
CA ASP A 44 -6.31 0.95 8.64
C ASP A 44 -7.81 1.21 8.44
N LEU A 45 -8.64 0.77 9.39
CA LEU A 45 -10.08 1.02 9.39
C LEU A 45 -10.39 2.51 9.52
N SER A 46 -9.76 3.20 10.49
CA SER A 46 -9.93 4.65 10.66
C SER A 46 -9.58 5.43 9.39
N MET A 47 -8.56 5.00 8.65
CA MET A 47 -8.20 5.59 7.36
C MET A 47 -9.22 5.27 6.25
N ILE A 48 -9.71 4.04 6.16
CA ILE A 48 -10.74 3.63 5.19
C ILE A 48 -12.05 4.39 5.44
N ASP A 49 -12.44 4.54 6.70
CA ASP A 49 -13.68 5.21 7.14
C ASP A 49 -13.57 6.74 7.17
N ASN A 50 -12.36 7.27 6.91
CA ASN A 50 -12.05 8.70 7.00
C ASN A 50 -12.37 9.32 8.38
N GLU A 51 -12.18 8.57 9.47
CA GLU A 51 -12.51 9.03 10.83
C GLU A 51 -11.76 10.32 11.23
N TRP A 52 -10.59 10.54 10.63
CA TRP A 52 -9.76 11.72 10.89
C TRP A 52 -9.93 12.85 9.86
N GLY A 53 -10.77 12.65 8.83
CA GLY A 53 -11.16 13.70 7.88
C GLY A 53 -10.13 14.09 6.83
N PHE A 54 -9.03 13.35 6.68
CA PHE A 54 -7.96 13.67 5.72
C PHE A 54 -7.63 12.54 4.71
N SER A 55 -8.42 11.47 4.68
CA SER A 55 -8.23 10.37 3.73
C SER A 55 -8.47 10.83 2.30
N GLN A 56 -7.63 10.34 1.37
CA GLN A 56 -7.75 10.58 -0.06
C GLN A 56 -8.04 9.26 -0.76
N TYR A 57 -9.02 9.28 -1.66
CA TYR A 57 -9.47 8.09 -2.39
C TYR A 57 -9.08 8.19 -3.88
N PRO A 58 -8.73 7.06 -4.55
CA PRO A 58 -8.68 5.69 -4.03
C PRO A 58 -7.61 5.46 -2.96
N LEU A 59 -7.99 4.88 -1.82
CA LEU A 59 -7.12 4.70 -0.66
C LEU A 59 -6.63 3.26 -0.59
N VAL A 60 -5.32 3.05 -0.65
CA VAL A 60 -4.66 1.76 -0.38
C VAL A 60 -4.14 1.78 1.06
N ALA A 61 -4.79 1.04 1.96
CA ALA A 61 -4.40 0.90 3.36
C ALA A 61 -3.34 -0.21 3.56
N GLY A 62 -2.96 -0.45 4.82
CA GLY A 62 -1.97 -1.46 5.21
C GLY A 62 -0.59 -0.84 5.43
N HIS A 63 -0.14 -0.85 6.69
CA HIS A 63 1.13 -0.25 7.11
C HIS A 63 2.00 -1.19 7.96
N GLU A 64 1.62 -2.46 8.06
CA GLU A 64 2.32 -3.50 8.82
C GLU A 64 2.90 -4.58 7.90
N VAL A 65 3.73 -4.15 6.92
CA VAL A 65 4.22 -5.00 5.82
C VAL A 65 5.45 -5.84 6.23
N ILE A 66 5.41 -7.13 5.90
CA ILE A 66 6.58 -8.02 5.81
C ILE A 66 6.73 -8.49 4.37
N GLY A 67 7.94 -8.37 3.84
CA GLY A 67 8.22 -8.72 2.46
C GLY A 67 9.70 -8.78 2.15
N ARG A 68 10.00 -8.90 0.86
CA ARG A 68 11.36 -8.98 0.32
C ARG A 68 11.65 -7.77 -0.54
N VAL A 69 12.86 -7.24 -0.42
CA VAL A 69 13.36 -6.16 -1.28
C VAL A 69 13.39 -6.67 -2.72
N ALA A 70 12.65 -6.00 -3.60
CA ALA A 70 12.60 -6.30 -5.03
C ALA A 70 13.57 -5.42 -5.82
N VAL A 71 13.58 -4.11 -5.52
CA VAL A 71 14.44 -3.12 -6.19
C VAL A 71 14.94 -2.09 -5.19
N VAL A 72 16.24 -1.79 -5.26
CA VAL A 72 16.87 -0.66 -4.55
C VAL A 72 17.46 0.31 -5.56
N THR A 73 17.52 1.58 -5.20
CA THR A 73 18.24 2.60 -5.96
C THR A 73 19.67 2.78 -5.44
N ALA A 74 20.52 3.47 -6.20
CA ALA A 74 21.96 3.50 -5.98
C ALA A 74 22.41 4.18 -4.66
N THR A 75 21.52 4.91 -3.97
CA THR A 75 21.86 5.68 -2.77
C THR A 75 20.98 5.24 -1.59
N PRO A 76 21.52 4.51 -0.60
CA PRO A 76 20.74 4.10 0.56
C PRO A 76 20.64 5.27 1.55
N VAL A 77 19.68 6.17 1.32
CA VAL A 77 19.13 7.05 2.36
C VAL A 77 17.83 6.45 2.86
N LEU A 78 17.46 6.74 4.12
CA LEU A 78 16.26 6.30 4.83
C LEU A 78 15.11 5.92 3.86
N ALA A 79 14.89 4.62 3.69
CA ALA A 79 14.09 4.08 2.60
C ALA A 79 12.61 4.43 2.73
N VAL A 80 12.01 5.00 1.69
CA VAL A 80 10.55 5.03 1.53
C VAL A 80 10.13 3.69 0.91
N ILE A 81 9.35 2.91 1.67
CA ILE A 81 8.88 1.60 1.22
C ILE A 81 7.74 1.81 0.21
N ARG A 82 7.98 1.39 -1.04
CA ARG A 82 6.93 1.21 -2.04
C ARG A 82 6.51 -0.25 -2.05
N SER A 83 5.32 -0.51 -1.54
CA SER A 83 4.78 -1.86 -1.38
C SER A 83 4.04 -2.29 -2.65
N THR A 84 4.40 -3.43 -3.22
CA THR A 84 3.62 -4.06 -4.29
C THR A 84 2.58 -5.00 -3.65
N ALA A 85 1.31 -4.60 -3.64
CA ALA A 85 0.24 -5.35 -2.99
C ALA A 85 -0.20 -6.58 -3.83
N SER A 86 0.71 -7.52 -4.05
CA SER A 86 0.41 -8.71 -4.86
C SER A 86 -0.44 -9.78 -4.15
N LYS A 87 -0.70 -9.69 -2.83
CA LYS A 87 -1.47 -10.74 -2.13
C LYS A 87 -1.97 -10.41 -0.71
N VAL A 88 -2.46 -9.21 -0.43
CA VAL A 88 -3.21 -9.01 0.83
C VAL A 88 -4.62 -9.55 0.64
N ARG A 89 -4.84 -10.83 0.94
CA ARG A 89 -6.17 -11.44 0.95
C ARG A 89 -6.86 -11.02 2.26
N CYS A 90 -7.26 -9.76 2.36
CA CYS A 90 -8.13 -9.33 3.44
C CYS A 90 -9.54 -9.84 3.12
N ARG A 91 -9.90 -10.98 3.69
CA ARG A 91 -11.30 -11.43 3.73
C ARG A 91 -11.67 -11.66 5.20
N GLN A 92 -12.66 -10.89 5.64
CA GLN A 92 -13.38 -10.92 6.92
C GLN A 92 -12.61 -10.48 8.17
N LEU A 93 -12.96 -9.29 8.66
CA LEU A 93 -14.00 -9.21 9.70
C LEU A 93 -15.20 -8.43 9.16
#